data_AF-F9GAE1-F1
#
_entry.id   AF-F9GAE1-F1
#
_cell.length_a   1.000
_cell.length_b   1.000
_cell.length_c   1.000
_cell.angle_alpha   90.00
_cell.angle_beta   90.00
_cell.angle_gamma   90.00
#
_symmetry.space_group_name_H-M   'P 1'
#
loop_
_entity.id
_entity.type
_entity.pdbx_description
1 polymer ?
#
loop_
_entity_poly.entity_id
_entity_poly.type
_entity_poly.pdbx_seq_one_letter_code
_entity_poly.pdbx_strand_id
1 'polypeptide(L)'
;TRPEAEVHEIIRRIRAGSDAETVAHQLGTADFLLQVQLKPETRCRYQFLYSPSMPSYLQTSTNPFIHTLIHEWNENDHAGTASVPPLWESEEKCKAQYLRPVHAASIVDSRMDEIIPSQWTTVNADDDLMRTLIHYFLDDMLAGSSTFCSPLLVNAILAVGCHCQNHRSQPAEFWNPNSLGYRFLAEAKRLWAVEESRERSLTTLQAALIINTIVNMFGMDTLASAYLVQAIDIAHELGLFEPTTYLKHKKLRHSYDLTACTLSLQFQTAPLLRTPPHSPLPDPDLNPDWYSEIWLKYPSTSVLVPMQYRYTFMARVDFSLILNPAILQASTNESDNQVVQNGAGRIIETIEKLEAWYRTLPDPLLPSNIVFPSQLKLHLHFCYVLIQLYEILASYGNNSSPPLLLDQDKLQKSLTHYRAYFETILRIHYLRHSFEYGNMMLP
;
A
#
# COMPACT_ATOMS: atom_id res chain seq x y z
N THR A 1 -3.24 -35.29 25.53
CA THR A 1 -2.94 -36.74 25.54
C THR A 1 -1.60 -36.93 24.86
N ARG A 2 -0.63 -37.60 25.51
CA ARG A 2 0.73 -37.78 24.98
C ARG A 2 0.83 -39.03 24.09
N PRO A 3 1.77 -39.08 23.13
CA PRO A 3 2.04 -40.28 22.33
C PRO A 3 2.35 -41.49 23.21
N GLU A 4 1.90 -42.67 22.77
CA GLU A 4 2.01 -43.91 23.55
C GLU A 4 3.47 -44.24 23.92
N ALA A 5 4.43 -43.94 23.03
CA ALA A 5 5.86 -44.11 23.28
C ALA A 5 6.39 -43.23 24.43
N GLU A 6 5.95 -41.98 24.54
CA GLU A 6 6.33 -41.09 25.64
C GLU A 6 5.75 -41.59 26.96
N VAL A 7 4.50 -42.06 26.95
CA VAL A 7 3.85 -42.61 28.15
C VAL A 7 4.61 -43.83 28.67
N HIS A 8 5.07 -44.72 27.78
CA HIS A 8 5.89 -45.87 28.15
C HIS A 8 7.23 -45.47 28.76
N GLU A 9 7.90 -44.44 28.23
CA GLU A 9 9.17 -43.95 28.76
C GLU A 9 9.00 -43.26 30.13
N ILE A 10 7.91 -42.51 30.33
CA ILE A 10 7.57 -41.90 31.63
C ILE A 10 7.35 -42.99 32.68
N ILE A 11 6.57 -44.02 32.35
CA ILE A 11 6.31 -45.16 33.24
C ILE A 11 7.62 -45.91 33.55
N ARG A 12 8.50 -46.09 32.55
CA ARG A 12 9.80 -46.74 32.74
C ARG A 12 10.69 -45.98 33.73
N ARG A 13 10.76 -44.64 33.63
CA ARG A 13 11.57 -43.80 34.52
C ARG A 13 11.07 -43.81 35.96
N ILE A 14 9.75 -43.76 36.16
CA ILE A 14 9.13 -43.86 37.49
C ILE A 14 9.41 -45.25 38.10
N ARG A 15 9.26 -46.33 37.31
CA ARG A 15 9.56 -47.70 37.78
C ARG A 15 11.04 -47.94 38.07
N ALA A 16 11.94 -47.18 37.43
CA ALA A 16 13.37 -47.20 37.68
C ALA A 16 13.79 -46.40 38.95
N GLY A 17 12.82 -45.87 39.71
CA GLY A 17 13.07 -45.16 40.96
C GLY A 17 13.26 -43.65 40.82
N SER A 18 12.95 -43.06 39.65
CA SER A 18 12.91 -41.60 39.52
C SER A 18 11.67 -41.05 40.23
N ASP A 19 11.85 -39.97 40.99
CA ASP A 19 10.77 -39.28 41.66
C ASP A 19 9.75 -38.70 40.65
N ALA A 20 8.46 -38.93 40.91
CA ALA A 20 7.39 -38.60 39.99
C ALA A 20 7.21 -37.07 39.84
N GLU A 21 7.44 -36.30 40.90
CA GLU A 21 7.34 -34.84 40.89
C GLU A 21 8.46 -34.23 40.03
N THR A 22 9.67 -34.77 40.14
CA THR A 22 10.82 -34.39 39.31
C THR A 22 10.58 -34.68 37.82
N VAL A 23 10.03 -35.84 37.48
CA VAL A 23 9.70 -36.20 36.09
C VAL A 23 8.60 -35.28 35.53
N ALA A 24 7.58 -34.96 36.33
CA ALA A 24 6.52 -34.04 35.94
C ALA A 24 7.05 -32.62 35.68
N HIS A 25 7.93 -32.11 36.55
CA HIS A 25 8.56 -30.81 36.38
C HIS A 25 9.41 -30.74 35.10
N GLN A 26 10.20 -31.77 34.81
CA GLN A 26 11.01 -31.84 33.60
C GLN A 26 10.15 -31.86 32.33
N LEU A 27 9.04 -32.59 32.34
CA LEU A 27 8.08 -32.60 31.23
C LEU A 27 7.40 -31.25 31.05
N GLY A 28 6.98 -30.60 32.13
CA GLY A 28 6.40 -29.25 32.05
C GLY A 28 7.39 -28.21 31.52
N THR A 29 8.66 -28.30 31.93
CA THR A 29 9.73 -27.43 31.42
C THR A 29 10.01 -27.72 29.95
N ALA A 30 10.05 -28.99 29.54
CA ALA A 30 10.26 -29.38 28.15
C ALA A 30 9.09 -28.93 27.25
N ASP A 31 7.85 -29.08 27.71
CA ASP A 31 6.66 -28.59 27.02
C ASP A 31 6.70 -27.07 26.85
N PHE A 32 7.12 -26.33 27.89
CA PHE A 32 7.28 -24.88 27.80
C PHE A 32 8.38 -24.49 26.80
N LEU A 33 9.52 -25.18 26.82
CA LEU A 33 10.60 -24.95 25.84
C LEU A 33 10.15 -25.27 24.41
N LEU A 34 9.37 -26.34 24.23
CA LEU A 34 8.77 -26.67 22.93
C LEU A 34 7.78 -25.58 22.51
N GLN A 35 6.93 -25.09 23.41
CA GLN A 35 6.02 -23.98 23.13
C GLN A 35 6.75 -22.70 22.76
N VAL A 36 7.87 -22.39 23.43
CA VAL A 36 8.72 -21.22 23.11
C VAL A 36 9.45 -21.41 21.75
N GLN A 37 9.71 -22.66 21.35
CA GLN A 37 10.31 -22.98 20.04
C GLN A 37 9.30 -23.07 18.89
N LEU A 38 8.00 -23.14 19.18
CA LEU A 38 6.97 -23.10 18.13
C LEU A 38 7.02 -21.74 17.43
N LYS A 39 7.43 -21.75 16.17
CA LYS A 39 7.30 -20.56 15.31
C LYS A 39 5.79 -20.25 15.20
N PRO A 40 5.38 -18.99 15.43
CA PRO A 40 3.99 -18.60 15.27
C PRO A 40 3.48 -19.00 13.89
N GLU A 41 2.26 -19.52 13.81
CA GLU A 41 1.62 -19.75 12.52
C GLU A 41 1.44 -18.41 11.82
N THR A 42 2.04 -18.29 10.63
CA THR A 42 2.14 -17.03 9.87
C THR A 42 1.25 -17.04 8.65
N ARG A 43 0.60 -18.17 8.35
CA ARG A 43 -0.49 -18.30 7.38
C ARG A 43 -1.82 -17.85 7.97
N CYS A 44 -1.80 -16.73 8.73
CA CYS A 44 -2.99 -16.17 9.34
C CYS A 44 -4.02 -15.82 8.27
N ARG A 45 -5.29 -16.14 8.56
CA ARG A 45 -6.44 -15.91 7.68
C ARG A 45 -7.48 -15.11 8.44
N TYR A 46 -8.08 -14.15 7.77
CA TYR A 46 -9.13 -13.32 8.34
C TYR A 46 -10.48 -13.78 7.81
N GLN A 47 -11.50 -13.60 8.62
CA GLN A 47 -12.85 -14.03 8.31
C GLN A 47 -13.82 -12.90 8.63
N PHE A 48 -14.77 -12.65 7.73
CA PHE A 48 -15.90 -11.79 8.04
C PHE A 48 -16.83 -12.52 9.02
N LEU A 49 -17.10 -11.90 10.17
CA LEU A 49 -17.96 -12.47 11.22
C LEU A 49 -19.35 -12.88 10.72
N TYR A 50 -19.94 -12.10 9.81
CA TYR A 50 -21.31 -12.28 9.34
C TYR A 50 -21.42 -12.85 7.91
N SER A 51 -20.31 -12.98 7.17
CA SER A 51 -20.30 -13.47 5.78
C SER A 51 -18.98 -14.17 5.47
N PRO A 52 -18.75 -15.37 6.04
CA PRO A 52 -17.44 -16.00 6.03
C PRO A 52 -17.00 -16.52 4.66
N SER A 53 -17.96 -16.84 3.80
CA SER A 53 -17.71 -17.26 2.42
C SER A 53 -17.95 -16.11 1.43
N MET A 54 -17.37 -16.24 0.24
CA MET A 54 -17.66 -15.36 -0.88
C MET A 54 -19.15 -15.50 -1.28
N PRO A 55 -19.93 -14.41 -1.39
CA PRO A 55 -21.32 -14.48 -1.78
C PRO A 55 -21.49 -15.07 -3.18
N SER A 56 -22.53 -15.88 -3.36
CA SER A 56 -22.82 -16.55 -4.63
C SER A 56 -23.02 -15.58 -5.80
N TYR A 57 -23.57 -14.38 -5.55
CA TYR A 57 -23.77 -13.37 -6.59
C TYR A 57 -22.45 -12.75 -7.09
N LEU A 58 -21.35 -12.88 -6.35
CA LEU A 58 -20.01 -12.44 -6.78
C LEU A 58 -19.25 -13.55 -7.51
N GLN A 59 -19.62 -14.81 -7.30
CA GLN A 59 -19.00 -16.01 -7.89
C GLN A 59 -19.47 -16.26 -9.33
N THR A 60 -19.40 -15.24 -10.18
CA THR A 60 -19.72 -15.36 -11.60
C THR A 60 -18.47 -15.63 -12.41
N SER A 61 -18.58 -16.41 -13.50
CA SER A 61 -17.46 -16.66 -14.44
C SER A 61 -16.95 -15.38 -15.11
N THR A 62 -17.75 -14.31 -15.09
CA THR A 62 -17.40 -12.99 -15.60
C THR A 62 -16.57 -12.15 -14.62
N ASN A 63 -16.37 -12.61 -13.39
CA ASN A 63 -15.59 -11.90 -12.38
C ASN A 63 -14.15 -12.44 -12.32
N PRO A 64 -13.17 -11.75 -12.92
CA PRO A 64 -11.80 -12.24 -13.00
C PRO A 64 -11.13 -12.30 -11.62
N PHE A 65 -11.67 -11.60 -10.62
CA PHE A 65 -11.09 -11.55 -9.29
C PHE A 65 -11.41 -12.79 -8.43
N ILE A 66 -12.43 -13.56 -8.79
CA ILE A 66 -12.76 -14.83 -8.12
C ILE A 66 -11.69 -15.90 -8.39
N HIS A 67 -11.08 -15.85 -9.58
CA HIS A 67 -10.01 -16.78 -9.99
C HIS A 67 -8.61 -16.19 -9.75
N THR A 68 -8.49 -15.20 -8.88
CA THR A 68 -7.18 -14.71 -8.45
C THR A 68 -6.46 -15.79 -7.64
N LEU A 69 -5.15 -15.92 -7.81
CA LEU A 69 -4.35 -16.87 -7.02
C LEU A 69 -4.49 -16.64 -5.50
N ILE A 70 -4.68 -15.38 -5.09
CA ILE A 70 -4.89 -14.99 -3.68
C ILE A 70 -6.23 -15.53 -3.12
N HIS A 71 -7.26 -15.66 -3.97
CA HIS A 71 -8.58 -16.20 -3.63
C HIS A 71 -8.65 -17.72 -3.78
N GLU A 72 -8.14 -18.32 -4.85
CA GLU A 72 -8.18 -19.78 -5.06
C GLU A 72 -7.47 -20.53 -3.91
N TRP A 73 -6.36 -19.99 -3.42
CA TRP A 73 -5.66 -20.53 -2.26
C TRP A 73 -6.41 -20.34 -0.94
N ASN A 74 -7.45 -19.50 -0.92
CA ASN A 74 -8.34 -19.37 0.22
C ASN A 74 -9.29 -20.58 0.31
N GLU A 75 -9.92 -20.97 -0.81
CA GLU A 75 -10.90 -22.07 -0.86
C GLU A 75 -10.26 -23.46 -0.67
N ASN A 76 -9.08 -23.70 -1.25
CA ASN A 76 -8.42 -25.01 -1.20
C ASN A 76 -7.90 -25.41 0.20
N ASP A 77 -7.82 -24.46 1.12
CA ASP A 77 -7.32 -24.65 2.49
C ASP A 77 -8.47 -24.63 3.53
N HIS A 78 -9.70 -24.89 3.10
CA HIS A 78 -10.84 -24.97 4.02
C HIS A 78 -10.63 -26.05 5.09
N ALA A 79 -10.60 -25.56 6.34
CA ALA A 79 -10.92 -26.23 7.59
C ALA A 79 -10.22 -27.58 7.87
N GLY A 80 -9.05 -27.53 8.52
CA GLY A 80 -8.61 -28.50 9.56
C GLY A 80 -8.52 -29.99 9.19
N THR A 81 -8.79 -30.37 7.95
CA THR A 81 -8.94 -31.78 7.53
C THR A 81 -8.04 -32.12 6.35
N ALA A 82 -7.43 -31.13 5.71
CA ALA A 82 -6.31 -31.38 4.79
C ALA A 82 -5.01 -31.42 5.61
N SER A 83 -4.29 -32.53 5.52
CA SER A 83 -2.88 -32.58 5.89
C SER A 83 -2.19 -31.42 5.17
N VAL A 84 -1.80 -30.39 5.91
CA VAL A 84 -0.95 -29.33 5.37
C VAL A 84 0.21 -30.03 4.66
N PRO A 85 0.39 -29.87 3.34
CA PRO A 85 1.49 -30.48 2.65
C PRO A 85 2.78 -30.12 3.38
N PRO A 86 3.68 -31.09 3.62
CA PRO A 86 4.89 -30.82 4.37
C PRO A 86 5.67 -29.66 3.70
N LEU A 87 6.18 -28.74 4.53
CA LEU A 87 6.77 -27.43 4.16
C LEU A 87 7.54 -27.44 2.82
N TRP A 88 8.36 -28.48 2.60
CA TRP A 88 9.22 -28.66 1.43
C TRP A 88 8.51 -28.76 0.07
N GLU A 89 7.34 -29.41 -0.06
CA GLU A 89 6.64 -29.52 -1.37
C GLU A 89 5.93 -28.22 -1.77
N SER A 90 5.55 -27.42 -0.76
CA SER A 90 4.90 -26.13 -0.95
C SER A 90 5.89 -24.99 -1.23
N GLU A 91 7.17 -25.11 -0.87
CA GLU A 91 8.08 -23.96 -0.90
C GLU A 91 8.71 -23.65 -2.27
N GLU A 92 8.88 -24.64 -3.16
CA GLU A 92 9.40 -24.42 -4.51
C GLU A 92 8.31 -24.08 -5.55
N LYS A 93 7.08 -24.59 -5.36
CA LYS A 93 5.93 -24.33 -6.26
C LYS A 93 5.00 -23.22 -5.76
N CYS A 94 4.87 -23.01 -4.45
CA CYS A 94 3.90 -22.07 -3.88
C CYS A 94 4.60 -20.75 -3.56
N LYS A 95 4.27 -19.72 -4.35
CA LYS A 95 4.64 -18.33 -4.09
C LYS A 95 4.18 -17.92 -2.67
N ALA A 96 5.10 -17.83 -1.71
CA ALA A 96 4.83 -17.64 -0.27
C ALA A 96 3.90 -16.45 0.04
N GLN A 97 3.91 -15.43 -0.81
CA GLN A 97 3.07 -14.24 -0.72
C GLN A 97 1.57 -14.49 -0.89
N TYR A 98 1.15 -15.56 -1.57
CA TYR A 98 -0.27 -15.92 -1.69
C TYR A 98 -0.78 -16.71 -0.48
N LEU A 99 0.13 -17.28 0.31
CA LEU A 99 -0.20 -18.06 1.50
C LEU A 99 -0.30 -17.20 2.76
N ARG A 100 0.40 -16.07 2.80
CA ARG A 100 0.60 -15.28 4.00
C ARG A 100 0.26 -13.81 3.77
N PRO A 101 -0.32 -13.11 4.77
CA PRO A 101 -0.48 -11.68 4.68
C PRO A 101 0.86 -10.96 4.46
N VAL A 102 0.85 -9.82 3.76
CA VAL A 102 2.05 -8.99 3.58
C VAL A 102 2.69 -8.59 4.89
N HIS A 103 1.91 -8.33 5.95
CA HIS A 103 2.43 -7.92 7.25
C HIS A 103 3.13 -9.05 8.02
N ALA A 104 3.03 -10.30 7.56
CA ALA A 104 3.87 -11.38 8.08
C ALA A 104 5.30 -11.32 7.52
N ALA A 105 5.51 -10.65 6.38
CA ALA A 105 6.83 -10.47 5.81
C ALA A 105 7.61 -9.35 6.48
N SER A 106 8.93 -9.46 6.43
CA SER A 106 9.87 -8.40 6.78
C SER A 106 10.53 -7.86 5.51
N ILE A 107 10.81 -6.57 5.47
CA ILE A 107 11.64 -5.98 4.41
C ILE A 107 13.10 -6.37 4.68
N VAL A 108 13.85 -6.69 3.63
CA VAL A 108 15.26 -7.07 3.73
C VAL A 108 16.11 -6.09 2.92
N ASP A 109 17.05 -5.44 3.60
CA ASP A 109 18.08 -4.60 3.01
C ASP A 109 19.29 -4.64 3.95
N SER A 110 20.47 -4.94 3.40
CA SER A 110 21.70 -5.10 4.20
C SER A 110 22.11 -3.83 4.93
N ARG A 111 21.72 -2.65 4.43
CA ARG A 111 22.08 -1.36 5.00
C ARG A 111 21.27 -1.02 6.26
N MET A 112 20.13 -1.68 6.49
CA MET A 112 19.27 -1.37 7.63
C MET A 112 19.94 -1.65 8.98
N ASP A 113 20.79 -2.68 9.05
CA ASP A 113 21.51 -3.02 10.29
C ASP A 113 22.62 -1.99 10.62
N GLU A 114 23.06 -1.21 9.64
CA GLU A 114 24.17 -0.27 9.77
C GLU A 114 23.73 1.17 10.07
N ILE A 115 22.50 1.56 9.71
CA ILE A 115 22.02 2.93 9.94
C ILE A 115 21.80 3.21 11.43
N ILE A 116 21.95 4.48 11.82
CA ILE A 116 21.71 4.97 13.19
C ILE A 116 20.66 6.09 13.15
N PRO A 117 19.35 5.75 13.12
CA PRO A 117 18.26 6.73 13.00
C PRO A 117 18.25 7.81 14.08
N SER A 118 18.70 7.51 15.29
CA SER A 118 18.78 8.43 16.43
C SER A 118 19.64 9.67 16.16
N GLN A 119 20.55 9.63 15.18
CA GLN A 119 21.33 10.81 14.78
C GLN A 119 20.50 11.86 14.02
N TRP A 120 19.33 11.46 13.50
CA TRP A 120 18.48 12.28 12.64
C TRP A 120 17.22 12.79 13.34
N THR A 121 17.03 12.51 14.63
CA THR A 121 15.86 12.93 15.39
C THR A 121 16.22 13.29 16.83
N THR A 122 15.46 14.22 17.42
CA THR A 122 15.54 14.54 18.85
C THR A 122 14.57 13.69 19.68
N VAL A 123 13.69 12.91 19.02
CA VAL A 123 12.75 12.03 19.69
C VAL A 123 13.51 10.83 20.25
N ASN A 124 13.53 10.71 21.58
CA ASN A 124 14.10 9.54 22.25
C ASN A 124 13.26 8.29 21.95
N ALA A 125 13.80 7.41 21.11
CA ALA A 125 13.26 6.13 20.67
C ALA A 125 14.42 5.17 20.35
N ASP A 126 14.13 3.87 20.33
CA ASP A 126 15.11 2.82 20.06
C ASP A 126 15.44 2.73 18.55
N ASP A 127 16.73 2.58 18.22
CA ASP A 127 17.20 2.49 16.84
C ASP A 127 16.72 1.22 16.15
N ASP A 128 16.61 0.10 16.88
CA ASP A 128 16.10 -1.15 16.31
C ASP A 128 14.64 -1.00 15.87
N LEU A 129 13.81 -0.36 16.70
CA LEU A 129 12.44 -0.02 16.33
C LEU A 129 12.39 0.90 15.11
N MET A 130 13.19 1.97 15.09
CA MET A 130 13.19 2.94 13.99
C MET A 130 13.66 2.31 12.66
N ARG A 131 14.60 1.36 12.69
CA ARG A 131 15.03 0.58 11.51
C ARG A 131 13.88 -0.21 10.89
N THR A 132 12.92 -0.68 11.68
CA THR A 132 11.72 -1.36 11.14
C THR A 132 10.75 -0.44 10.39
N LEU A 133 10.95 0.88 10.48
CA LEU A 133 10.08 1.92 9.92
C LEU A 133 10.72 2.70 8.77
N ILE A 134 12.04 2.62 8.60
CA ILE A 134 12.79 3.36 7.58
C ILE A 134 13.29 2.41 6.51
N HIS A 135 12.88 2.66 5.26
CA HIS A 135 13.29 1.87 4.10
C HIS A 135 13.83 2.72 2.94
N TYR A 136 13.97 4.04 3.15
CA TYR A 136 14.35 5.02 2.13
C TYR A 136 15.67 5.69 2.49
N PHE A 137 16.36 6.26 1.48
CA PHE A 137 17.60 7.06 1.61
C PHE A 137 18.69 6.46 2.53
N LEU A 138 18.74 5.12 2.62
CA LEU A 138 19.67 4.41 3.50
C LEU A 138 21.14 4.78 3.20
N ASP A 139 21.50 4.96 1.93
CA ASP A 139 22.84 5.42 1.52
C ASP A 139 23.21 6.76 2.17
N ASP A 140 22.28 7.70 2.20
CA ASP A 140 22.51 9.05 2.74
C ASP A 140 22.56 9.04 4.27
N MET A 141 21.76 8.20 4.93
CA MET A 141 21.88 7.98 6.37
C MET A 141 23.23 7.40 6.76
N LEU A 142 23.74 6.41 6.02
CA LEU A 142 25.05 5.81 6.26
C LEU A 142 26.18 6.81 6.02
N ALA A 143 26.07 7.61 4.96
CA ALA A 143 27.07 8.61 4.62
C ALA A 143 27.02 9.88 5.51
N GLY A 144 25.97 10.06 6.32
CA GLY A 144 25.71 11.34 7.00
C GLY A 144 25.39 12.48 6.03
N SER A 145 24.93 12.16 4.81
CA SER A 145 24.64 13.12 3.74
C SER A 145 23.25 13.70 3.90
N SER A 146 23.15 15.03 3.81
CA SER A 146 21.86 15.73 3.82
C SER A 146 21.25 15.95 2.42
N THR A 147 21.73 15.22 1.41
CA THR A 147 21.33 15.44 0.00
C THR A 147 19.92 14.90 -0.27
N PHE A 148 19.65 13.66 0.17
CA PHE A 148 18.37 12.97 0.05
C PHE A 148 17.79 12.55 1.41
N CYS A 149 18.50 12.84 2.50
CA CYS A 149 18.07 12.58 3.87
C CYS A 149 18.09 13.90 4.66
N SER A 150 17.08 14.14 5.49
CA SER A 150 17.08 15.28 6.41
C SER A 150 16.35 14.91 7.70
N PRO A 151 16.67 15.55 8.83
CA PRO A 151 15.94 15.31 10.07
C PRO A 151 14.42 15.48 9.91
N LEU A 152 13.98 16.47 9.13
CA LEU A 152 12.56 16.68 8.84
C LEU A 152 11.94 15.47 8.13
N LEU A 153 12.57 15.01 7.04
CA LEU A 153 12.08 13.87 6.26
C LEU A 153 12.08 12.57 7.07
N VAL A 154 13.14 12.32 7.85
CA VAL A 154 13.25 11.15 8.73
C VAL A 154 12.11 11.14 9.75
N ASN A 155 11.85 12.25 10.43
CA ASN A 155 10.75 12.32 11.40
C ASN A 155 9.38 12.16 10.75
N ALA A 156 9.16 12.70 9.54
CA ALA A 156 7.92 12.49 8.81
C ALA A 156 7.70 11.00 8.44
N ILE A 157 8.75 10.30 8.03
CA ILE A 157 8.68 8.86 7.69
C ILE A 157 8.45 8.00 8.93
N LEU A 158 9.16 8.28 10.03
CA LEU A 158 8.96 7.58 11.29
C LEU A 158 7.53 7.78 11.80
N ALA A 159 6.96 8.98 11.66
CA ALA A 159 5.58 9.26 12.03
C ALA A 159 4.56 8.42 11.23
N VAL A 160 4.69 8.37 9.89
CA VAL A 160 3.79 7.54 9.06
C VAL A 160 4.01 6.05 9.29
N GLY A 161 5.26 5.62 9.49
CA GLY A 161 5.61 4.23 9.80
C GLY A 161 4.99 3.77 11.12
N CYS A 162 5.09 4.58 12.18
CA CYS A 162 4.42 4.33 13.45
C CYS A 162 2.90 4.24 13.27
N HIS A 163 2.29 5.07 12.41
CA HIS A 163 0.86 5.00 12.14
C HIS A 163 0.47 3.65 11.48
N CYS A 164 1.22 3.23 10.46
CA CYS A 164 1.00 1.95 9.79
C CYS A 164 1.19 0.74 10.72
N GLN A 165 2.08 0.84 11.72
CA GLN A 165 2.24 -0.21 12.74
C GLN A 165 1.21 -0.14 13.89
N ASN A 166 0.85 1.05 14.38
CA ASN A 166 -0.02 1.21 15.56
C ASN A 166 -1.51 0.97 15.28
N HIS A 167 -1.93 0.90 14.02
CA HIS A 167 -3.29 0.46 13.66
C HIS A 167 -3.60 -0.98 14.18
N ARG A 168 -2.56 -1.72 14.60
CA ARG A 168 -2.62 -3.04 15.24
C ARG A 168 -3.46 -3.12 16.53
N SER A 169 -3.73 -2.02 17.25
CA SER A 169 -4.28 -2.16 18.60
C SER A 169 -5.26 -1.07 19.02
N GLN A 170 -5.01 0.21 18.73
CA GLN A 170 -5.85 1.31 19.24
C GLN A 170 -5.76 2.56 18.34
N PRO A 171 -6.73 2.80 17.43
CA PRO A 171 -6.72 3.98 16.56
C PRO A 171 -6.65 5.32 17.31
N ALA A 172 -7.18 5.38 18.54
CA ALA A 172 -7.13 6.56 19.41
C ALA A 172 -5.74 6.83 20.03
N GLU A 173 -4.84 5.83 20.08
CA GLU A 173 -3.48 6.02 20.62
C GLU A 173 -2.64 6.96 19.77
N PHE A 174 -3.00 7.21 18.51
CA PHE A 174 -2.27 8.19 17.71
C PHE A 174 -2.35 9.61 18.30
N TRP A 175 -3.51 10.00 18.84
CA TRP A 175 -3.68 11.29 19.51
C TRP A 175 -3.11 11.29 20.94
N ASN A 176 -2.61 10.16 21.43
CA ASN A 176 -1.89 10.11 22.68
C ASN A 176 -0.56 10.85 22.49
N PRO A 177 -0.32 11.97 23.20
CA PRO A 177 0.93 12.72 23.09
C PRO A 177 2.16 11.89 23.47
N ASN A 178 1.96 10.79 24.20
CA ASN A 178 3.00 9.86 24.61
C ASN A 178 3.30 8.78 23.55
N SER A 179 2.50 8.66 22.50
CA SER A 179 2.77 7.72 21.41
C SER A 179 3.99 8.16 20.59
N LEU A 180 4.78 7.21 20.10
CA LEU A 180 5.93 7.51 19.25
C LEU A 180 5.52 8.22 17.96
N GLY A 181 4.43 7.76 17.32
CA GLY A 181 3.92 8.38 16.09
C GLY A 181 3.57 9.86 16.28
N TYR A 182 2.94 10.22 17.40
CA TYR A 182 2.67 11.62 17.73
C TYR A 182 3.95 12.41 17.94
N ARG A 183 4.90 11.88 18.72
CA ARG A 183 6.17 12.56 19.03
C ARG A 183 6.99 12.82 17.76
N PHE A 184 7.08 11.86 16.85
CA PHE A 184 7.73 12.04 15.55
C PHE A 184 7.02 13.08 14.68
N LEU A 185 5.67 13.06 14.62
CA LEU A 185 4.93 14.07 13.87
C LEU A 185 5.10 15.47 14.46
N ALA A 186 5.10 15.60 15.79
CA ALA A 186 5.33 16.86 16.48
C ALA A 186 6.73 17.41 16.18
N GLU A 187 7.75 16.56 16.17
CA GLU A 187 9.10 16.96 15.80
C GLU A 187 9.21 17.35 14.32
N ALA A 188 8.58 16.59 13.41
CA ALA A 188 8.51 16.94 12.00
C ALA A 188 7.86 18.33 11.80
N LYS A 189 6.75 18.62 12.51
CA LYS A 189 6.10 19.94 12.46
C LYS A 189 6.97 21.05 13.05
N ARG A 190 7.71 20.78 14.12
CA ARG A 190 8.66 21.74 14.71
C ARG A 190 9.78 22.07 13.71
N LEU A 191 10.33 21.06 13.03
CA LEU A 191 11.37 21.23 12.01
C LEU A 191 10.83 21.96 10.77
N TRP A 192 9.60 21.64 10.34
CA TRP A 192 8.91 22.33 9.25
C TRP A 192 8.84 23.85 9.48
N ALA A 193 8.43 24.27 10.68
CA ALA A 193 8.32 25.69 11.04
C ALA A 193 9.67 26.43 11.04
N VAL A 194 10.78 25.71 11.22
CA VAL A 194 12.14 26.29 11.14
C VAL A 194 12.60 26.40 9.69
N GLU A 195 12.31 25.39 8.86
CA GLU A 195 12.71 25.37 7.44
C GLU A 195 11.97 26.41 6.58
N GLU A 196 10.79 26.88 7.00
CA GLU A 196 10.07 27.97 6.32
C GLU A 196 10.91 29.28 6.22
N SER A 197 11.92 29.42 7.08
CA SER A 197 12.88 30.54 7.08
C SER A 197 14.20 30.29 6.33
N ARG A 198 14.38 29.10 5.74
CA ARG A 198 15.63 28.65 5.09
C ARG A 198 15.42 28.36 3.60
N GLU A 199 16.52 28.06 2.91
CA GLU A 199 16.45 27.51 1.54
C GLU A 199 15.75 26.14 1.57
N ARG A 200 14.63 26.05 0.86
CA ARG A 200 13.80 24.83 0.79
C ARG A 200 14.44 23.85 -0.18
N SER A 201 14.46 22.57 0.22
CA SER A 201 15.17 21.49 -0.50
C SER A 201 14.19 20.43 -1.03
N LEU A 202 14.69 19.48 -1.84
CA LEU A 202 13.90 18.32 -2.25
C LEU A 202 13.40 17.52 -1.04
N THR A 203 14.20 17.39 0.02
CA THR A 203 13.79 16.66 1.23
C THR A 203 12.68 17.40 1.99
N THR A 204 12.68 18.74 1.94
CA THR A 204 11.60 19.58 2.47
C THR A 204 10.29 19.29 1.73
N LEU A 205 10.33 19.29 0.39
CA LEU A 205 9.16 18.93 -0.42
C LEU A 205 8.64 17.52 -0.09
N GLN A 206 9.51 16.51 -0.07
CA GLN A 206 9.12 15.13 0.22
C GLN A 206 8.50 15.00 1.62
N ALA A 207 9.04 15.71 2.62
CA ALA A 207 8.47 15.74 3.95
C ALA A 207 7.08 16.38 3.97
N ALA A 208 6.87 17.47 3.22
CA ALA A 208 5.57 18.12 3.07
C ALA A 208 4.50 17.15 2.57
N LEU A 209 4.84 16.31 1.58
CA LEU A 209 3.93 15.31 1.01
C LEU A 209 3.59 14.19 1.99
N ILE A 210 4.56 13.76 2.78
CA ILE A 210 4.34 12.74 3.82
C ILE A 210 3.47 13.33 4.94
N ILE A 211 3.75 14.56 5.38
CA ILE A 211 2.92 15.24 6.38
C ILE A 211 1.50 15.46 5.85
N ASN A 212 1.32 15.88 4.60
CA ASN A 212 0.02 15.98 3.96
C ASN A 212 -0.72 14.63 3.99
N THR A 213 -0.04 13.52 3.67
CA THR A 213 -0.60 12.17 3.71
C THR A 213 -1.08 11.81 5.12
N ILE A 214 -0.25 12.07 6.13
CA ILE A 214 -0.58 11.84 7.54
C ILE A 214 -1.81 12.66 7.96
N VAL A 215 -1.87 13.94 7.59
CA VAL A 215 -2.98 14.84 7.95
C VAL A 215 -4.28 14.42 7.24
N ASN A 216 -4.20 13.97 5.99
CA ASN A 216 -5.34 13.41 5.25
C ASN A 216 -5.89 12.14 5.91
N MET A 217 -5.04 11.27 6.48
CA MET A 217 -5.48 10.09 7.22
C MET A 217 -6.38 10.45 8.42
N PHE A 218 -6.28 11.67 8.95
CA PHE A 218 -7.11 12.16 10.05
C PHE A 218 -8.36 12.94 9.60
N GLY A 219 -8.61 13.06 8.30
CA GLY A 219 -9.74 13.85 7.78
C GLY A 219 -9.61 15.35 8.08
N MET A 220 -8.39 15.85 8.27
CA MET A 220 -8.11 17.27 8.48
C MET A 220 -7.90 17.98 7.14
N ASP A 221 -8.95 18.01 6.31
CA ASP A 221 -8.87 18.40 4.90
C ASP A 221 -8.29 19.81 4.69
N THR A 222 -8.63 20.76 5.56
CA THR A 222 -8.13 22.16 5.47
C THR A 222 -6.62 22.24 5.70
N LEU A 223 -6.12 21.51 6.69
CA LEU A 223 -4.70 21.46 7.00
C LEU A 223 -3.93 20.68 5.94
N ALA A 224 -4.51 19.57 5.45
CA ALA A 224 -3.92 18.80 4.36
C ALA A 224 -3.78 19.68 3.11
N SER A 225 -4.84 20.39 2.72
CA SER A 225 -4.83 21.33 1.61
C SER A 225 -3.74 22.41 1.77
N ALA A 226 -3.54 22.96 2.97
CA ALA A 226 -2.49 23.94 3.23
C ALA A 226 -1.07 23.38 3.01
N TYR A 227 -0.76 22.19 3.56
CA TYR A 227 0.52 21.53 3.31
C TYR A 227 0.73 21.22 1.82
N LEU A 228 -0.36 20.88 1.14
CA LEU A 228 -0.30 20.57 -0.27
C LEU A 228 0.04 21.80 -1.13
N VAL A 229 -0.62 22.93 -0.88
CA VAL A 229 -0.31 24.19 -1.56
C VAL A 229 1.16 24.56 -1.36
N GLN A 230 1.66 24.47 -0.12
CA GLN A 230 3.07 24.74 0.17
C GLN A 230 4.01 23.77 -0.55
N ALA A 231 3.66 22.47 -0.63
CA ALA A 231 4.44 21.50 -1.38
C ALA A 231 4.52 21.85 -2.89
N ILE A 232 3.42 22.31 -3.46
CA ILE A 232 3.37 22.74 -4.86
C ILE A 232 4.24 23.99 -5.07
N ASP A 233 4.20 24.96 -4.16
CA ASP A 233 5.05 26.16 -4.24
C ASP A 233 6.53 25.79 -4.21
N ILE A 234 6.93 24.87 -3.31
CA ILE A 234 8.30 24.34 -3.26
C ILE A 234 8.68 23.63 -4.56
N ALA A 235 7.77 22.81 -5.11
CA ALA A 235 8.03 22.11 -6.36
C ALA A 235 8.29 23.07 -7.54
N HIS A 236 7.57 24.19 -7.60
CA HIS A 236 7.82 25.24 -8.59
C HIS A 236 9.17 25.95 -8.37
N GLU A 237 9.51 26.29 -7.12
CA GLU A 237 10.79 26.94 -6.81
C GLU A 237 12.00 26.07 -7.15
N LEU A 238 11.88 24.77 -6.94
CA LEU A 238 12.90 23.79 -7.30
C LEU A 238 12.90 23.46 -8.80
N GLY A 239 11.91 23.94 -9.57
CA GLY A 239 11.80 23.67 -11.00
C GLY A 239 11.52 22.21 -11.33
N LEU A 240 10.75 21.49 -10.48
CA LEU A 240 10.45 20.06 -10.67
C LEU A 240 9.66 19.75 -11.94
N PHE A 241 8.93 20.73 -12.46
CA PHE A 241 8.15 20.58 -13.69
C PHE A 241 8.94 20.98 -14.94
N GLU A 242 10.13 21.55 -14.80
CA GLU A 242 10.98 21.88 -15.95
C GLU A 242 11.73 20.63 -16.44
N PRO A 243 12.14 20.57 -17.73
CA PRO A 243 12.92 19.46 -18.24
C PRO A 243 14.21 19.24 -17.44
N THR A 244 14.34 18.08 -16.78
CA THR A 244 15.47 17.77 -15.89
C THR A 244 16.78 17.42 -16.63
N THR A 245 16.82 17.61 -17.96
CA THR A 245 17.95 17.27 -18.84
C THR A 245 19.26 17.99 -18.52
N TYR A 246 19.20 19.14 -17.83
CA TYR A 246 20.37 19.89 -17.37
C TYR A 246 21.02 19.29 -16.11
N LEU A 247 20.29 18.50 -15.32
CA LEU A 247 20.80 17.90 -14.08
C LEU A 247 21.75 16.74 -14.41
N LYS A 248 23.05 16.94 -14.27
CA LYS A 248 24.06 15.90 -14.57
C LYS A 248 24.05 14.74 -13.57
N HIS A 249 23.58 14.97 -12.34
CA HIS A 249 23.57 13.96 -11.29
C HIS A 249 22.36 13.02 -11.45
N LYS A 250 22.60 11.80 -11.94
CA LYS A 250 21.55 10.81 -12.29
C LYS A 250 20.56 10.55 -11.15
N LYS A 251 21.04 10.27 -9.93
CA LYS A 251 20.17 10.04 -8.77
C LYS A 251 19.28 11.25 -8.45
N LEU A 252 19.83 12.46 -8.55
CA LEU A 252 19.08 13.69 -8.26
C LEU A 252 17.98 13.92 -9.29
N ARG A 253 18.29 13.72 -10.58
CA ARG A 253 17.31 13.75 -11.66
C ARG A 253 16.16 12.78 -11.40
N HIS A 254 16.48 11.52 -11.10
CA HIS A 254 15.46 10.50 -10.81
C HIS A 254 14.58 10.91 -9.61
N SER A 255 15.17 11.44 -8.54
CA SER A 255 14.41 11.88 -7.37
C SER A 255 13.50 13.08 -7.66
N TYR A 256 13.91 14.00 -8.53
CA TYR A 256 13.08 15.11 -9.00
C TYR A 256 11.91 14.60 -9.83
N ASP A 257 12.18 13.79 -10.86
CA ASP A 257 11.17 13.21 -11.74
C ASP A 257 10.15 12.38 -10.92
N LEU A 258 10.63 11.52 -10.02
CA LEU A 258 9.79 10.70 -9.13
C LEU A 258 8.91 11.57 -8.23
N THR A 259 9.47 12.62 -7.61
CA THR A 259 8.71 13.49 -6.71
C THR A 259 7.67 14.30 -7.47
N ALA A 260 7.98 14.77 -8.68
CA ALA A 260 7.03 15.45 -9.57
C ALA A 260 5.87 14.53 -9.97
N CYS A 261 6.17 13.27 -10.33
CA CYS A 261 5.15 12.25 -10.61
C CYS A 261 4.28 11.99 -9.38
N THR A 262 4.85 11.79 -8.21
CA THR A 262 4.09 11.59 -6.96
C THR A 262 3.18 12.78 -6.65
N LEU A 263 3.62 14.01 -6.92
CA LEU A 263 2.77 15.20 -6.76
C LEU A 263 1.57 15.19 -7.72
N SER A 264 1.73 14.66 -8.92
CA SER A 264 0.64 14.51 -9.90
C SER A 264 -0.36 13.39 -9.57
N LEU A 265 -0.01 12.49 -8.64
CA LEU A 265 -0.89 11.40 -8.16
C LEU A 265 -1.92 11.86 -7.12
N GLN A 266 -2.10 13.16 -6.91
CA GLN A 266 -3.05 13.65 -5.92
C GLN A 266 -4.48 13.45 -6.41
N PHE A 267 -5.08 12.39 -5.88
CA PHE A 267 -6.43 12.00 -6.18
C PHE A 267 -7.42 12.67 -5.22
N GLN A 268 -8.63 12.90 -5.73
CA GLN A 268 -9.85 13.32 -5.01
C GLN A 268 -10.10 14.82 -4.85
N THR A 269 -9.20 15.69 -5.30
CA THR A 269 -9.46 17.14 -5.43
C THR A 269 -9.19 17.60 -6.87
N ALA A 270 -9.72 18.77 -7.25
CA ALA A 270 -9.34 19.38 -8.52
C ALA A 270 -7.81 19.49 -8.57
N PRO A 271 -7.14 18.91 -9.58
CA PRO A 271 -5.69 18.82 -9.58
C PRO A 271 -5.13 20.24 -9.56
N LEU A 272 -4.43 20.58 -8.48
CA LEU A 272 -3.79 21.88 -8.33
C LEU A 272 -2.66 22.04 -9.34
N LEU A 273 -2.05 20.93 -9.75
CA LEU A 273 -1.15 20.86 -10.90
C LEU A 273 -1.96 20.78 -12.20
N ARG A 274 -1.86 21.84 -13.00
CA ARG A 274 -2.55 21.93 -14.30
C ARG A 274 -1.82 21.20 -15.42
N THR A 275 -0.51 21.00 -15.27
CA THR A 275 0.35 20.36 -16.26
C THR A 275 1.02 19.15 -15.63
N PRO A 276 0.97 17.97 -16.29
CA PRO A 276 1.71 16.82 -15.81
C PRO A 276 3.23 17.06 -15.90
N PRO A 277 4.05 16.28 -15.17
CA PRO A 277 5.50 16.31 -15.31
C PRO A 277 5.92 16.12 -16.77
N HIS A 278 6.89 16.90 -17.24
CA HIS A 278 7.34 16.87 -18.64
C HIS A 278 8.16 15.62 -19.00
N SER A 279 8.86 15.03 -18.02
CA SER A 279 9.63 13.81 -18.21
C SER A 279 8.70 12.60 -18.07
N PRO A 280 8.48 11.79 -19.13
CA PRO A 280 7.74 10.55 -18.99
C PRO A 280 8.52 9.57 -18.11
N LEU A 281 7.78 8.73 -17.39
CA LEU A 281 8.38 7.64 -16.64
C LEU A 281 9.07 6.64 -17.59
N PRO A 282 10.27 6.14 -17.22
CA PRO A 282 10.96 5.16 -18.04
C PRO A 282 10.26 3.81 -18.00
N ASP A 283 10.41 3.01 -19.05
CA ASP A 283 9.85 1.65 -19.08
C ASP A 283 10.42 0.80 -17.91
N PRO A 284 9.57 0.15 -17.10
CA PRO A 284 9.97 -0.58 -15.90
C PRO A 284 10.73 -1.88 -16.19
N ASP A 285 10.57 -2.46 -17.36
CA ASP A 285 11.29 -3.66 -17.80
C ASP A 285 12.66 -3.29 -18.38
N LEU A 286 12.75 -2.14 -19.06
CA LEU A 286 14.01 -1.65 -19.62
C LEU A 286 14.89 -0.91 -18.60
N ASN A 287 14.29 -0.28 -17.59
CA ASN A 287 15.00 0.56 -16.60
C ASN A 287 14.63 0.21 -15.15
N PRO A 288 14.84 -1.05 -14.70
CA PRO A 288 14.46 -1.48 -13.35
C PRO A 288 15.16 -0.68 -12.24
N ASP A 289 16.41 -0.26 -12.47
CA ASP A 289 17.22 0.51 -11.51
C ASP A 289 16.65 1.91 -11.21
N TRP A 290 15.74 2.44 -12.04
CA TRP A 290 15.15 3.76 -11.81
C TRP A 290 14.19 3.76 -10.62
N TYR A 291 13.44 2.67 -10.42
CA TYR A 291 12.34 2.59 -9.45
C TYR A 291 12.75 2.10 -8.07
N SER A 292 13.94 1.49 -7.94
CA SER A 292 14.32 0.67 -6.78
C SER A 292 13.36 -0.52 -6.54
N GLU A 293 13.81 -1.57 -5.86
CA GLU A 293 13.00 -2.74 -5.54
C GLU A 293 13.00 -2.99 -4.03
N ILE A 294 11.84 -3.36 -3.50
CA ILE A 294 11.68 -3.73 -2.09
C ILE A 294 11.54 -5.25 -2.02
N TRP A 295 12.45 -5.89 -1.30
CA TRP A 295 12.48 -7.33 -1.14
C TRP A 295 11.83 -7.75 0.18
N LEU A 296 10.85 -8.63 0.08
CA LEU A 296 10.11 -9.18 1.21
C LEU A 296 10.60 -10.58 1.54
N LYS A 297 10.83 -10.84 2.82
CA LYS A 297 11.14 -12.17 3.35
C LYS A 297 9.99 -12.64 4.22
N TYR A 298 9.34 -13.70 3.76
CA TYR A 298 8.30 -14.38 4.51
C TYR A 298 8.88 -15.36 5.53
N PRO A 299 8.25 -15.51 6.72
CA PRO A 299 8.68 -16.46 7.72
C PRO A 299 8.75 -17.88 7.17
N SER A 300 9.76 -18.62 7.64
CA SER A 300 10.01 -20.01 7.25
C SER A 300 10.37 -20.23 5.77
N THR A 301 10.51 -19.17 4.97
CA THR A 301 10.92 -19.27 3.55
C THR A 301 12.31 -18.65 3.37
N SER A 302 13.16 -19.27 2.55
CA SER A 302 14.47 -18.71 2.16
C SER A 302 14.40 -17.78 0.95
N VAL A 303 13.32 -17.88 0.17
CA VAL A 303 13.08 -17.10 -1.06
C VAL A 303 12.65 -15.67 -0.72
N LEU A 304 13.32 -14.70 -1.35
CA LEU A 304 12.92 -13.30 -1.33
C LEU A 304 11.88 -13.04 -2.41
N VAL A 305 10.83 -12.30 -2.05
CA VAL A 305 9.74 -11.93 -2.95
C VAL A 305 9.85 -10.44 -3.27
N PRO A 306 9.96 -10.04 -4.55
CA PRO A 306 9.93 -8.63 -4.91
C PRO A 306 8.51 -8.06 -4.73
N MET A 307 8.40 -6.85 -4.20
CA MET A 307 7.11 -6.17 -4.07
C MET A 307 6.58 -5.68 -5.43
N GLN A 308 7.43 -5.59 -6.46
CA GLN A 308 7.05 -5.21 -7.82
C GLN A 308 6.46 -3.79 -7.88
N TYR A 309 6.98 -2.89 -7.03
CA TYR A 309 6.48 -1.53 -6.88
C TYR A 309 6.50 -0.74 -8.20
N ARG A 310 7.53 -0.96 -9.04
CA ARG A 310 7.71 -0.26 -10.33
C ARG A 310 6.48 -0.30 -11.24
N TYR A 311 5.85 -1.46 -11.39
CA TYR A 311 4.65 -1.60 -12.25
C TYR A 311 3.46 -0.87 -11.64
N THR A 312 3.28 -1.01 -10.32
CA THR A 312 2.14 -0.36 -9.62
C THR A 312 2.28 1.16 -9.66
N PHE A 313 3.49 1.69 -9.48
CA PHE A 313 3.75 3.13 -9.53
C PHE A 313 3.52 3.69 -10.94
N MET A 314 4.08 3.06 -11.98
CA MET A 314 3.85 3.47 -13.37
C MET A 314 2.35 3.45 -13.71
N ALA A 315 1.66 2.36 -13.39
CA ALA A 315 0.23 2.24 -13.64
C ALA A 315 -0.58 3.33 -12.92
N ARG A 316 -0.21 3.70 -11.68
CA ARG A 316 -0.86 4.83 -10.97
C ARG A 316 -0.65 6.15 -11.68
N VAL A 317 0.56 6.42 -12.17
CA VAL A 317 0.87 7.65 -12.92
C VAL A 317 0.09 7.71 -14.22
N ASP A 318 0.09 6.63 -15.02
CA ASP A 318 -0.68 6.56 -16.26
C ASP A 318 -2.19 6.77 -16.01
N PHE A 319 -2.70 6.15 -14.94
CA PHE A 319 -4.09 6.34 -14.51
C PHE A 319 -4.39 7.82 -14.17
N SER A 320 -3.51 8.49 -13.40
CA SER A 320 -3.62 9.92 -13.11
C SER A 320 -3.57 10.80 -14.35
N LEU A 321 -2.71 10.47 -15.32
CA LEU A 321 -2.58 11.24 -16.56
C LEU A 321 -3.85 11.19 -17.41
N ILE A 322 -4.63 10.12 -17.32
CA ILE A 322 -5.95 10.02 -17.97
C ILE A 322 -7.01 10.79 -17.18
N LEU A 323 -7.00 10.67 -15.85
CA LEU A 323 -8.06 11.19 -14.99
C LEU A 323 -7.94 12.70 -14.72
N ASN A 324 -6.73 13.21 -14.47
CA ASN A 324 -6.50 14.60 -14.08
C ASN A 324 -7.03 15.61 -15.12
N PRO A 325 -6.81 15.44 -16.44
CA PRO A 325 -7.39 16.34 -17.44
C PRO A 325 -8.92 16.36 -17.40
N ALA A 326 -9.57 15.19 -17.19
CA ALA A 326 -11.02 15.10 -17.09
C ALA A 326 -11.55 15.85 -15.85
N ILE A 327 -10.88 15.70 -14.70
CA ILE A 327 -11.23 16.43 -13.46
C ILE A 327 -11.02 17.94 -13.65
N LEU A 328 -9.88 18.35 -14.23
CA LEU A 328 -9.57 19.76 -14.45
C LEU A 328 -10.65 20.42 -15.32
N GLN A 329 -11.02 19.78 -16.43
CA GLN A 329 -12.09 20.25 -17.32
C GLN A 329 -13.46 20.34 -16.63
N ALA A 330 -13.77 19.41 -15.71
CA ALA A 330 -15.00 19.48 -14.92
C ALA A 330 -14.98 20.61 -13.88
N SER A 331 -13.80 20.99 -13.39
CA SER A 331 -13.62 22.03 -12.36
C SER A 331 -13.54 23.46 -12.92
N THR A 332 -13.09 23.65 -14.16
CA THR A 332 -13.01 24.96 -14.81
C THR A 332 -14.38 25.35 -15.35
N ASN A 333 -15.09 26.21 -14.61
CA ASN A 333 -16.34 26.86 -15.02
C ASN A 333 -16.08 27.90 -16.13
N GLU A 334 -15.64 27.49 -17.33
CA GLU A 334 -15.68 28.38 -18.48
C GLU A 334 -17.09 28.39 -19.10
N SER A 335 -17.74 29.54 -18.90
CA SER A 335 -19.03 30.03 -19.41
C SER A 335 -19.85 29.18 -20.39
N ASP A 336 -21.09 28.92 -19.97
CA ASP A 336 -22.38 28.92 -20.68
C ASP A 336 -22.57 28.13 -22.01
N ASN A 337 -23.55 27.22 -21.93
CA ASN A 337 -24.32 26.58 -23.01
C ASN A 337 -23.66 25.48 -23.87
N GLN A 338 -22.34 25.42 -24.03
CA GLN A 338 -21.71 24.31 -24.79
C GLN A 338 -21.26 23.10 -23.93
N VAL A 339 -20.96 23.31 -22.64
CA VAL A 339 -20.46 22.26 -21.74
C VAL A 339 -21.56 21.26 -21.35
N VAL A 340 -22.81 21.72 -21.19
CA VAL A 340 -23.96 20.85 -20.84
C VAL A 340 -24.31 19.89 -21.99
N GLN A 341 -24.08 20.27 -23.25
CA GLN A 341 -24.37 19.42 -24.41
C GLN A 341 -23.29 18.36 -24.69
N ASN A 342 -22.04 18.58 -24.25
CA ASN A 342 -20.92 17.65 -24.51
C ASN A 342 -20.35 16.95 -23.26
N GLY A 343 -20.89 17.22 -22.06
CA GLY A 343 -20.41 16.61 -20.80
C GLY A 343 -20.47 15.08 -20.80
N ALA A 344 -21.61 14.51 -21.22
CA ALA A 344 -21.76 13.06 -21.34
C ALA A 344 -20.77 12.44 -22.35
N GLY A 345 -20.55 13.09 -23.49
CA GLY A 345 -19.57 12.63 -24.49
C GLY A 345 -18.14 12.58 -23.94
N ARG A 346 -17.73 13.60 -23.18
CA ARG A 346 -16.41 13.64 -22.53
C ARG A 346 -16.24 12.57 -21.46
N ILE A 347 -17.31 12.29 -20.69
CA ILE A 347 -17.27 11.21 -19.69
C ILE A 347 -17.13 9.85 -20.39
N ILE A 348 -17.88 9.61 -21.47
CA ILE A 348 -17.75 8.39 -22.28
C ILE A 348 -16.32 8.24 -22.81
N GLU A 349 -15.74 9.30 -23.39
CA GLU A 349 -14.35 9.28 -23.87
C GLU A 349 -13.36 8.96 -22.75
N THR A 350 -13.58 9.50 -21.55
CA THR A 350 -12.74 9.22 -20.38
C THR A 350 -12.85 7.76 -19.96
N ILE A 351 -14.06 7.21 -19.91
CA ILE A 351 -14.30 5.79 -19.62
C ILE A 351 -13.59 4.90 -20.65
N GLU A 352 -13.73 5.20 -21.94
CA GLU A 352 -13.08 4.43 -23.01
C GLU A 352 -11.54 4.44 -22.87
N LYS A 353 -10.94 5.60 -22.54
CA LYS A 353 -9.50 5.71 -22.28
C LYS A 353 -9.09 4.88 -21.06
N LEU A 354 -9.85 4.93 -19.97
CA LEU A 354 -9.58 4.16 -18.76
C LEU A 354 -9.70 2.65 -19.01
N GLU A 355 -10.73 2.20 -19.72
CA GLU A 355 -10.91 0.78 -20.07
C GLU A 355 -9.83 0.29 -21.04
N ALA A 356 -9.42 1.12 -22.01
CA ALA A 356 -8.32 0.80 -22.91
C ALA A 356 -6.99 0.67 -22.15
N TRP A 357 -6.67 1.63 -21.28
CA TRP A 357 -5.51 1.57 -20.40
C TRP A 357 -5.52 0.31 -19.51
N TYR A 358 -6.67 -0.02 -18.92
CA TYR A 358 -6.79 -1.19 -18.04
C TYR A 358 -6.46 -2.52 -18.77
N ARG A 359 -6.75 -2.61 -20.08
CA ARG A 359 -6.39 -3.77 -20.92
C ARG A 359 -4.90 -3.86 -21.23
N THR A 360 -4.14 -2.79 -21.03
CA THR A 360 -2.69 -2.74 -21.25
C THR A 360 -1.86 -3.02 -20.00
N LEU A 361 -2.52 -3.31 -18.86
CA LEU A 361 -1.81 -3.62 -17.61
C LEU A 361 -0.87 -4.82 -17.79
N PRO A 362 0.37 -4.74 -17.27
CA PRO A 362 1.36 -5.80 -17.41
C PRO A 362 1.00 -7.03 -16.56
N ASP A 363 1.61 -8.18 -16.87
CA ASP A 363 1.34 -9.46 -16.21
C ASP A 363 1.29 -9.42 -14.67
N PRO A 364 2.19 -8.69 -13.96
CA PRO A 364 2.14 -8.57 -12.49
C PRO A 364 0.87 -7.92 -11.93
N LEU A 365 0.19 -7.10 -12.74
CA LEU A 365 -1.01 -6.34 -12.38
C LEU A 365 -2.29 -6.97 -12.94
N LEU A 366 -2.21 -8.13 -13.61
CA LEU A 366 -3.40 -8.85 -14.01
C LEU A 366 -4.12 -9.44 -12.79
N PRO A 367 -5.46 -9.51 -12.78
CA PRO A 367 -6.22 -10.09 -11.67
C PRO A 367 -5.72 -11.46 -11.23
N SER A 368 -5.30 -12.33 -12.14
CA SER A 368 -4.76 -13.65 -11.79
C SER A 368 -3.53 -13.60 -10.85
N ASN A 369 -2.73 -12.54 -10.95
CA ASN A 369 -1.42 -12.44 -10.30
C ASN A 369 -1.38 -11.49 -9.10
N ILE A 370 -2.36 -10.60 -8.93
CA ILE A 370 -2.31 -9.61 -7.84
C ILE A 370 -2.33 -10.26 -6.47
N VAL A 371 -1.54 -9.68 -5.56
CA VAL A 371 -1.35 -10.19 -4.21
C VAL A 371 -1.04 -9.12 -3.19
N PHE A 372 -0.44 -8.00 -3.60
CA PHE A 372 -0.07 -6.94 -2.66
C PHE A 372 -1.19 -5.90 -2.49
N PRO A 373 -1.33 -5.29 -1.30
CA PRO A 373 -2.32 -4.23 -1.09
C PRO A 373 -2.22 -3.07 -2.08
N SER A 374 -1.01 -2.70 -2.51
CA SER A 374 -0.79 -1.62 -3.48
C SER A 374 -1.40 -1.93 -4.85
N GLN A 375 -1.32 -3.19 -5.28
CA GLN A 375 -1.93 -3.70 -6.53
C GLN A 375 -3.45 -3.75 -6.38
N LEU A 376 -3.97 -4.33 -5.30
CA LEU A 376 -5.41 -4.38 -5.02
C LEU A 376 -6.03 -2.96 -4.98
N LYS A 377 -5.32 -2.00 -4.39
CA LYS A 377 -5.75 -0.59 -4.32
C LYS A 377 -5.85 0.05 -5.71
N LEU A 378 -4.96 -0.29 -6.65
CA LEU A 378 -5.05 0.18 -8.04
C LEU A 378 -6.38 -0.26 -8.68
N HIS A 379 -6.74 -1.55 -8.55
CA HIS A 379 -8.00 -2.06 -9.09
C HIS A 379 -9.23 -1.50 -8.39
N LEU A 380 -9.20 -1.37 -7.06
CA LEU A 380 -10.28 -0.71 -6.30
C LEU A 380 -10.49 0.72 -6.77
N HIS A 381 -9.41 1.46 -7.00
CA HIS A 381 -9.49 2.84 -7.45
C HIS A 381 -10.05 2.94 -8.87
N PHE A 382 -9.59 2.07 -9.78
CA PHE A 382 -10.16 1.96 -11.12
C PHE A 382 -11.66 1.69 -11.07
N CYS A 383 -12.11 0.70 -10.30
CA CYS A 383 -13.54 0.39 -10.16
C CYS A 383 -14.31 1.57 -9.55
N TYR A 384 -13.76 2.21 -8.53
CA TYR A 384 -14.39 3.37 -7.88
C TYR A 384 -14.62 4.51 -8.87
N VAL A 385 -13.60 4.90 -9.65
CA VAL A 385 -13.71 5.97 -10.65
C VAL A 385 -14.74 5.60 -11.72
N LEU A 386 -14.72 4.37 -12.22
CA LEU A 386 -15.70 3.91 -13.23
C LEU A 386 -17.13 3.96 -12.69
N ILE A 387 -17.35 3.52 -11.44
CA ILE A 387 -18.66 3.63 -10.77
C ILE A 387 -19.11 5.09 -10.75
N GLN A 388 -18.24 6.01 -10.30
CA GLN A 388 -18.57 7.44 -10.23
C GLN A 388 -18.90 8.03 -11.61
N LEU A 389 -18.08 7.75 -12.63
CA LEU A 389 -18.31 8.25 -13.99
C LEU A 389 -19.63 7.71 -14.59
N TYR A 390 -19.94 6.44 -14.36
CA TYR A 390 -21.21 5.86 -14.81
C TYR A 390 -22.42 6.37 -14.02
N GLU A 391 -22.30 6.64 -12.73
CA GLU A 391 -23.36 7.27 -11.93
C GLU A 391 -23.66 8.70 -12.43
N ILE A 392 -22.61 9.46 -12.74
CA ILE A 392 -22.76 10.79 -13.36
C ILE A 392 -23.46 10.65 -14.73
N LEU A 393 -23.05 9.71 -15.58
CA LEU A 393 -23.72 9.45 -16.86
C LEU A 393 -25.20 9.05 -16.70
N ALA A 394 -25.54 8.29 -15.67
CA ALA A 394 -26.93 7.88 -15.39
C ALA A 394 -27.81 9.10 -15.08
N SER A 395 -27.24 10.09 -14.36
CA SER A 395 -27.95 11.31 -14.01
C SER A 395 -28.34 12.16 -15.24
N TYR A 396 -27.53 12.14 -16.30
CA TYR A 396 -27.86 12.84 -17.56
C TYR A 396 -29.09 12.25 -18.26
N GLY A 397 -29.28 10.93 -18.20
CA GLY A 397 -30.42 10.26 -18.82
C GLY A 397 -31.77 10.54 -18.14
N ASN A 398 -31.75 10.94 -16.86
CA ASN A 398 -32.95 11.25 -16.09
C ASN A 398 -33.39 12.72 -16.21
N ASN A 399 -32.48 13.62 -16.60
CA ASN A 399 -32.70 15.07 -16.64
C ASN A 399 -32.94 15.57 -18.09
N SER A 400 -34.12 15.29 -18.65
CA SER A 400 -34.83 15.99 -19.74
C SER A 400 -34.05 16.96 -20.69
N SER A 401 -32.93 16.57 -21.29
CA SER A 401 -32.21 17.30 -22.35
C SER A 401 -31.64 16.30 -23.38
N PRO A 402 -31.44 16.69 -24.66
CA PRO A 402 -31.70 15.81 -25.80
C PRO A 402 -30.85 14.53 -25.76
N PRO A 403 -31.43 13.39 -26.15
CA PRO A 403 -30.86 12.09 -25.86
C PRO A 403 -29.66 11.85 -26.78
N LEU A 404 -28.45 11.91 -26.23
CA LEU A 404 -27.55 10.81 -26.52
C LEU A 404 -28.33 9.55 -26.14
N LEU A 405 -28.58 8.66 -27.11
CA LEU A 405 -29.20 7.34 -26.91
C LEU A 405 -28.28 6.49 -26.03
N LEU A 406 -28.13 6.89 -24.77
CA LEU A 406 -27.44 6.14 -23.73
C LEU A 406 -28.36 4.99 -23.37
N ASP A 407 -27.94 3.79 -23.75
CA ASP A 407 -28.56 2.55 -23.36
C ASP A 407 -28.49 2.39 -21.84
N GLN A 408 -29.58 2.72 -21.16
CA GLN A 408 -29.71 2.67 -19.70
C GLN A 408 -29.51 1.24 -19.16
N ASP A 409 -29.88 0.22 -19.93
CA ASP A 409 -29.66 -1.17 -19.53
C ASP A 409 -28.16 -1.51 -19.58
N LYS A 410 -27.45 -1.05 -20.62
CA LYS A 410 -25.98 -1.17 -20.68
C LYS A 410 -25.29 -0.45 -19.53
N LEU A 411 -25.75 0.75 -19.20
CA LEU A 411 -25.19 1.54 -18.10
C LEU A 411 -25.38 0.85 -16.75
N GLN A 412 -26.59 0.38 -16.47
CA GLN A 412 -26.91 -0.32 -15.24
C GLN A 412 -26.12 -1.64 -15.14
N LYS A 413 -25.93 -2.36 -16.25
CA LYS A 413 -25.08 -3.55 -16.32
C LYS A 413 -23.63 -3.22 -15.97
N SER A 414 -23.06 -2.15 -16.54
CA SER A 414 -21.70 -1.70 -16.20
C SER A 414 -21.57 -1.33 -14.71
N LEU A 415 -22.53 -0.60 -14.15
CA LEU A 415 -22.54 -0.25 -12.73
C LEU A 415 -22.57 -1.49 -11.82
N THR A 416 -23.47 -2.43 -12.10
CA THR A 416 -23.55 -3.69 -11.34
C THR A 416 -22.24 -4.48 -11.45
N HIS A 417 -21.63 -4.49 -12.64
CA HIS A 417 -20.37 -5.17 -12.91
C HIS A 417 -19.21 -4.59 -12.09
N TYR A 418 -18.97 -3.28 -12.16
CA TYR A 418 -17.86 -2.64 -11.43
C TYR A 418 -18.09 -2.63 -9.91
N ARG A 419 -19.33 -2.56 -9.43
CA ARG A 419 -19.66 -2.72 -8.00
C ARG A 419 -19.34 -4.13 -7.50
N ALA A 420 -19.66 -5.16 -8.29
CA ALA A 420 -19.31 -6.54 -7.95
C ALA A 420 -17.79 -6.74 -7.89
N TYR A 421 -17.05 -6.15 -8.83
CA TYR A 421 -15.57 -6.20 -8.83
C TYR A 421 -15.00 -5.51 -7.61
N PHE A 422 -15.46 -4.28 -7.33
CA PHE A 422 -15.04 -3.51 -6.16
C PHE A 422 -15.25 -4.30 -4.87
N GLU A 423 -16.45 -4.88 -4.69
CA GLU A 423 -16.77 -5.68 -3.52
C GLU A 423 -15.89 -6.94 -3.41
N THR A 424 -15.65 -7.62 -4.53
CA THR A 424 -14.82 -8.84 -4.58
C THR A 424 -13.37 -8.53 -4.17
N ILE A 425 -12.77 -7.48 -4.75
CA ILE A 425 -11.40 -7.08 -4.45
C ILE A 425 -11.28 -6.67 -2.97
N LEU A 426 -12.26 -5.91 -2.46
CA LEU A 426 -12.29 -5.47 -1.07
C LEU A 426 -12.35 -6.67 -0.11
N ARG A 427 -13.20 -7.67 -0.42
CA ARG A 427 -13.29 -8.91 0.37
C ARG A 427 -11.98 -9.69 0.33
N ILE A 428 -11.38 -9.87 -0.84
CA ILE A 428 -10.08 -10.55 -1.00
C ILE A 428 -9.00 -9.86 -0.18
N HIS A 429 -8.94 -8.52 -0.23
CA HIS A 429 -8.01 -7.73 0.57
C HIS A 429 -8.12 -8.04 2.06
N TYR A 430 -9.33 -7.96 2.61
CA TYR A 430 -9.53 -8.19 4.05
C TYR A 430 -9.26 -9.63 4.46
N LEU A 431 -9.75 -10.61 3.69
CA LEU A 431 -9.53 -12.03 3.97
C LEU A 431 -8.05 -12.38 4.03
N ARG A 432 -7.21 -11.74 3.19
CA ARG A 432 -5.77 -11.99 3.15
C ARG A 432 -4.95 -11.10 4.08
N HIS A 433 -5.23 -9.80 4.15
CA HIS A 433 -4.32 -8.81 4.74
C HIS A 433 -4.83 -8.15 6.02
N SER A 434 -6.01 -8.54 6.48
CA SER A 434 -6.71 -8.06 7.68
C SER A 434 -7.41 -6.71 7.59
N PHE A 435 -8.30 -6.50 8.56
CA PHE A 435 -9.04 -5.27 8.85
C PHE A 435 -8.24 -4.26 9.69
N GLU A 436 -7.20 -4.73 10.37
CA GLU A 436 -6.43 -4.01 11.40
C GLU A 436 -5.13 -3.43 10.85
N TYR A 437 -4.65 -3.94 9.72
CA TYR A 437 -3.53 -3.33 9.03
C TYR A 437 -4.10 -2.30 8.08
N GLY A 438 -4.00 -1.04 8.49
CA GLY A 438 -4.05 0.08 7.56
C GLY A 438 -2.90 -0.09 6.57
N ASN A 439 -3.10 -0.92 5.55
CA ASN A 439 -2.14 -1.19 4.49
C ASN A 439 -2.10 0.02 3.54
N MET A 440 -1.74 1.16 4.13
CA MET A 440 -1.33 2.37 3.47
C MET A 440 0.18 2.31 3.26
N MET A 441 0.70 1.16 2.81
CA MET A 441 2.05 1.05 2.27
C MET A 441 2.06 1.79 0.92
N LEU A 442 2.04 3.10 1.08
CA LEU A 442 2.36 4.24 0.24
C LEU A 442 1.43 4.56 -0.96
N PRO A 443 1.19 5.88 -1.21
CA PRO A 443 0.50 6.39 -2.39
C PRO A 443 1.16 6.00 -3.71
#